data_AF-A0A970Q9P7-F1
#
_entry.id   AF-A0A970Q9P7-F1
#
_cell.length_a   1.000
_cell.length_b   1.000
_cell.length_c   1.000
_cell.angle_alpha   90.00
_cell.angle_beta   90.00
_cell.angle_gamma   90.00
#
_symmetry.space_group_name_H-M   'P 1'
#
loop_
_entity.id
_entity.type
_entity.pdbx_description
1 polymer ?
#
loop_
_entity_poly.entity_id
_entity_poly.type
_entity_poly.pdbx_seq_one_letter_code
_entity_poly.pdbx_strand_id
1 'polypeptide(L)'
;MQDMFTNILFAMFLCGIAVLAGSLFFYYQFLKKRAFMEIAHRFKLRYYYRSYAIPRRFSFLGEQRRGRGRHAFNILLGRYAGLETVLFDYGYNTGLGAEKKWHYGSFAVIYHGGNCPPLRIYPKTMLLSLGDIIGFDEVFIENEIFAAKFAVFAMNESFAHTAISLPLVDYLLRHPELSVEIDPVWVAVGTKDPLIPEDIPRRLNQVEKIRKMLSF
;
A
#
# COMPACT_ATOMS: atom_id res chain seq x y z
N MET A 1 -44.33 -34.37 15.51
CA MET A 1 -43.88 -33.44 16.58
C MET A 1 -42.37 -33.50 16.81
N GLN A 2 -41.74 -34.69 16.79
CA GLN A 2 -40.30 -34.85 17.02
C GLN A 2 -39.43 -34.15 15.96
N ASP A 3 -39.79 -34.24 14.68
CA ASP A 3 -39.05 -33.55 13.60
C ASP A 3 -39.12 -32.02 13.70
N MET A 4 -40.26 -31.49 14.16
CA MET A 4 -40.44 -30.05 14.38
C MET A 4 -39.52 -29.54 15.50
N PHE A 5 -39.43 -30.29 16.61
CA PHE A 5 -38.55 -29.94 17.72
C PHE A 5 -37.07 -30.03 17.33
N THR A 6 -36.66 -31.08 16.62
CA THR A 6 -35.30 -31.23 16.09
C THR A 6 -34.94 -30.10 15.14
N ASN A 7 -35.86 -29.70 14.24
CA ASN A 7 -35.65 -28.57 13.33
C ASN A 7 -35.50 -27.24 14.07
N ILE A 8 -36.28 -27.01 15.14
CA ILE A 8 -36.17 -25.81 15.97
C ILE A 8 -34.81 -25.77 16.67
N LEU A 9 -34.39 -26.88 17.31
CA LEU A 9 -33.09 -26.96 17.96
C LEU A 9 -31.94 -26.75 16.98
N PHE A 10 -32.03 -27.34 15.79
CA PHE A 10 -31.04 -27.16 14.73
C PHE A 10 -30.98 -25.71 14.25
N ALA A 11 -32.13 -25.05 14.05
CA ALA A 11 -32.19 -23.63 13.69
C ALA A 11 -31.57 -22.74 14.78
N MET A 12 -31.88 -23.00 16.05
CA MET A 12 -31.28 -22.27 17.19
C MET A 12 -29.76 -22.46 17.24
N PHE A 13 -29.27 -23.67 16.98
CA PHE A 13 -27.83 -23.95 16.92
C PHE A 13 -27.14 -23.16 15.80
N LEU A 14 -27.72 -23.15 14.59
CA LEU A 14 -27.20 -22.34 13.47
C LEU A 14 -27.22 -20.84 13.77
N CYS A 15 -28.28 -20.34 14.39
CA CYS A 15 -28.36 -18.96 14.87
C CYS A 15 -27.25 -18.66 15.89
N GLY A 16 -27.01 -19.58 16.84
CA GLY A 16 -25.94 -19.45 17.82
C GLY A 16 -24.55 -19.33 17.17
N ILE A 17 -24.26 -20.17 16.18
CA ILE A 17 -23.00 -20.11 15.41
C ILE A 17 -22.88 -18.77 14.68
N ALA A 18 -23.95 -18.33 14.00
CA ALA A 18 -23.94 -17.08 13.24
C ALA A 18 -23.69 -15.86 14.15
N VAL A 19 -24.32 -15.82 15.33
CA VAL A 19 -24.11 -14.76 16.33
C VAL A 19 -22.69 -14.78 16.87
N LEU A 20 -22.14 -15.95 17.18
CA LEU A 20 -20.77 -16.09 17.66
C LEU A 20 -19.76 -15.63 16.60
N ALA A 21 -19.93 -16.09 15.36
CA ALA A 21 -19.07 -15.70 14.23
C ALA A 21 -19.11 -14.18 13.98
N GLY A 22 -20.31 -13.58 13.98
CA GLY A 22 -20.49 -12.14 13.84
C GLY A 22 -19.81 -11.37 14.98
N SER A 23 -20.01 -11.80 16.22
CA SER A 23 -19.43 -11.17 17.41
C SER A 23 -17.91 -11.21 17.39
N LEU A 24 -17.33 -12.36 17.04
CA LEU A 24 -15.88 -12.52 16.92
C LEU A 24 -15.31 -11.64 15.81
N PHE A 25 -16.00 -11.53 14.67
CA PHE A 25 -15.60 -10.65 13.58
C PHE A 25 -15.59 -9.17 14.02
N PHE A 26 -16.66 -8.68 14.66
CA PHE A 26 -16.71 -7.30 15.15
C PHE A 26 -15.66 -7.03 16.23
N TYR A 27 -15.44 -7.99 17.13
CA TYR A 27 -14.41 -7.89 18.16
C TYR A 27 -13.01 -7.79 17.55
N TYR A 28 -12.70 -8.62 16.55
CA TYR A 28 -11.43 -8.55 15.82
C TYR A 28 -11.24 -7.20 15.12
N GLN A 29 -12.26 -6.68 14.42
CA GLN A 29 -12.18 -5.37 13.77
C GLN A 29 -11.96 -4.24 14.78
N PHE A 30 -12.60 -4.32 15.94
CA PHE A 30 -12.41 -3.37 17.03
C PHE A 30 -10.97 -3.40 17.57
N LEU A 31 -10.42 -4.59 17.84
CA LEU A 31 -9.04 -4.76 18.27
C LEU A 31 -8.05 -4.19 17.24
N LYS A 32 -8.23 -4.51 15.96
CA LYS A 32 -7.40 -3.99 14.87
C LYS A 32 -7.43 -2.45 14.84
N LYS A 33 -8.61 -1.85 14.92
CA LYS A 33 -8.77 -0.39 14.95
C LYS A 33 -8.07 0.23 16.16
N ARG A 34 -8.18 -0.39 17.35
CA ARG A 34 -7.49 0.07 18.56
C ARG A 34 -5.97 0.03 18.41
N ALA A 35 -5.43 -1.06 17.88
CA ALA A 35 -3.99 -1.19 17.62
C ALA A 35 -3.48 -0.08 16.67
N PHE A 36 -4.25 0.27 15.63
CA PHE A 36 -3.93 1.41 14.77
C PHE A 36 -3.99 2.76 15.49
N MET A 37 -4.94 2.99 16.39
CA MET A 37 -4.99 4.23 17.17
C MET A 37 -3.82 4.32 18.15
N GLU A 38 -3.46 3.20 18.79
CA GLU A 38 -2.37 3.14 19.75
C GLU A 38 -1.02 3.40 19.08
N ILE A 39 -0.76 2.76 17.93
CA ILE A 39 0.46 3.02 17.17
C ILE A 39 0.48 4.45 16.62
N ALA A 40 -0.65 4.99 16.19
CA ALA A 40 -0.76 6.38 15.77
C ALA A 40 -0.35 7.32 16.92
N HIS A 41 -0.90 7.10 18.11
CA HIS A 41 -0.58 7.89 19.30
C HIS A 41 0.91 7.80 19.67
N ARG A 42 1.48 6.58 19.68
CA ARG A 42 2.92 6.36 19.96
C ARG A 42 3.83 7.17 19.03
N PHE A 43 3.48 7.28 17.76
CA PHE A 43 4.24 8.02 16.75
C PHE A 43 3.75 9.46 16.53
N LYS A 44 2.82 9.96 17.36
CA LYS A 44 2.18 11.28 17.22
C LYS A 44 1.56 11.50 15.83
N LEU A 45 1.07 10.44 15.22
CA LEU A 45 0.31 10.43 13.97
C LEU A 45 -1.19 10.50 14.29
N ARG A 46 -1.96 11.04 13.36
CA ARG A 46 -3.43 11.04 13.41
C ARG A 46 -3.97 9.85 12.63
N TYR A 47 -4.87 9.10 13.25
CA TYR A 47 -5.55 7.97 12.60
C TYR A 47 -6.86 8.42 11.94
N TYR A 48 -7.07 8.03 10.69
CA TYR A 48 -8.35 8.15 9.99
C TYR A 48 -8.74 6.80 9.40
N TYR A 49 -10.02 6.43 9.55
CA TYR A 49 -10.49 5.13 9.11
C TYR A 49 -10.50 4.99 7.58
N ARG A 50 -10.95 6.01 6.84
CA ARG A 50 -11.14 5.94 5.39
C ARG A 50 -11.10 7.32 4.74
N SER A 51 -10.63 7.39 3.49
CA SER A 51 -10.68 8.59 2.64
C SER A 51 -10.73 8.25 1.15
N TYR A 52 -11.63 8.90 0.41
CA TYR A 52 -11.69 8.85 -1.06
C TYR A 52 -10.85 9.97 -1.72
N ALA A 53 -10.32 10.89 -0.93
CA ALA A 53 -9.55 12.04 -1.42
C ALA A 53 -8.05 11.69 -1.60
N ILE A 54 -7.48 10.85 -0.74
CA ILE A 54 -6.06 10.44 -0.82
C ILE A 54 -5.68 9.88 -2.19
N PRO A 55 -6.46 8.97 -2.81
CA PRO A 55 -6.16 8.48 -4.16
C PRO A 55 -6.11 9.55 -5.27
N ARG A 56 -6.72 10.71 -5.04
CA ARG A 56 -6.69 11.85 -5.97
C ARG A 56 -5.49 12.74 -5.73
N ARG A 57 -4.93 12.75 -4.52
CA ARG A 57 -3.78 13.57 -4.12
C ARG A 57 -2.46 13.06 -4.68
N PHE A 58 -2.32 11.74 -4.81
CA PHE A 58 -1.08 11.10 -5.24
C PHE A 58 -1.18 10.60 -6.68
N SER A 59 -0.36 11.17 -7.57
CA SER A 59 -0.32 10.80 -8.99
C SER A 59 0.17 9.38 -9.20
N PHE A 60 1.03 8.82 -8.34
CA PHE A 60 1.46 7.42 -8.45
C PHE A 60 0.31 6.40 -8.27
N LEU A 61 -0.75 6.74 -7.54
CA LEU A 61 -1.98 5.94 -7.49
C LEU A 61 -2.79 6.05 -8.80
N GLY A 62 -2.40 7.00 -9.66
CA GLY A 62 -2.72 7.19 -11.07
C GLY A 62 -2.60 5.94 -11.93
N GLU A 63 -1.48 5.27 -11.78
CA GLU A 63 -1.18 4.10 -12.60
C GLU A 63 -2.02 2.90 -12.14
N GLN A 64 -2.49 2.91 -10.89
CA GLN A 64 -3.44 1.95 -10.34
C GLN A 64 -4.91 2.29 -10.67
N ARG A 65 -5.18 3.26 -11.55
CA ARG A 65 -6.54 3.81 -11.80
C ARG A 65 -7.45 2.99 -12.70
N ARG A 66 -6.99 1.89 -13.31
CA ARG A 66 -7.86 0.99 -14.08
C ARG A 66 -9.02 0.43 -13.24
N GLY A 67 -8.89 0.45 -11.91
CA GLY A 67 -9.91 0.00 -10.97
C GLY A 67 -10.96 1.04 -10.53
N ARG A 68 -12.13 0.53 -10.12
CA ARG A 68 -13.24 1.32 -9.54
C ARG A 68 -13.22 1.22 -8.01
N GLY A 69 -14.01 2.08 -7.34
CA GLY A 69 -14.19 2.05 -5.89
C GLY A 69 -12.92 2.35 -5.08
N ARG A 70 -12.01 3.15 -5.66
CA ARG A 70 -10.69 3.50 -5.11
C ARG A 70 -10.83 4.27 -3.79
N HIS A 71 -10.20 3.78 -2.74
CA HIS A 71 -10.18 4.45 -1.45
C HIS A 71 -8.94 4.10 -0.64
N ALA A 72 -8.51 5.03 0.20
CA ALA A 72 -7.55 4.78 1.25
C ALA A 72 -8.26 4.42 2.56
N PHE A 73 -7.67 3.56 3.37
CA PHE A 73 -8.14 3.21 4.71
C PHE A 73 -6.97 2.94 5.66
N ASN A 74 -7.24 2.84 6.96
CA ASN A 74 -6.20 2.75 8.00
C ASN A 74 -5.11 3.82 7.84
N ILE A 75 -5.53 5.07 7.70
CA ILE A 75 -4.66 6.18 7.35
C ILE A 75 -3.99 6.70 8.61
N LEU A 76 -2.66 6.80 8.58
CA LEU A 76 -1.85 7.43 9.61
C LEU A 76 -1.20 8.67 9.00
N LEU A 77 -1.54 9.86 9.49
CA LEU A 77 -1.07 11.13 8.95
C LEU A 77 -0.38 11.96 10.02
N GLY A 78 0.84 12.40 9.78
CA GLY A 78 1.56 13.27 10.71
C GLY A 78 2.94 13.64 10.20
N ARG A 79 3.88 13.79 11.14
CA ARG A 79 5.29 14.02 10.82
C ARG A 79 6.14 12.91 11.38
N TYR A 80 7.05 12.38 10.57
CA TYR A 80 8.05 11.40 10.97
C TYR A 80 9.43 11.89 10.52
N ALA A 81 10.43 11.80 11.39
CA ALA A 81 11.74 12.42 11.17
C ALA A 81 11.67 13.91 10.75
N GLY A 82 10.67 14.65 11.27
CA GLY A 82 10.43 16.06 10.95
C GLY A 82 9.68 16.33 9.64
N LEU A 83 9.45 15.32 8.81
CA LEU A 83 8.88 15.44 7.48
C LEU A 83 7.42 14.99 7.44
N GLU A 84 6.60 15.63 6.60
CA GLU A 84 5.22 15.18 6.40
C GLU A 84 5.20 13.74 5.89
N THR A 85 4.43 12.90 6.57
CA THR A 85 4.36 11.47 6.30
C THR A 85 2.91 11.01 6.36
N VAL A 86 2.53 10.16 5.42
CA VAL A 86 1.24 9.47 5.42
C VAL A 86 1.43 7.99 5.13
N LEU A 87 0.81 7.14 5.94
CA LEU A 87 0.69 5.71 5.68
C LEU A 87 -0.78 5.39 5.47
N PHE A 88 -1.07 4.52 4.53
CA PHE A 88 -2.45 4.08 4.31
C PHE A 88 -2.48 2.75 3.60
N ASP A 89 -3.54 2.00 3.84
CA ASP A 89 -3.98 0.94 2.95
C ASP A 89 -4.73 1.55 1.77
N TYR A 90 -4.60 0.93 0.61
CA TYR A 90 -5.28 1.29 -0.62
C TYR A 90 -6.07 0.10 -1.13
N GLY A 91 -7.33 0.34 -1.51
CA GLY A 91 -8.21 -0.67 -2.06
C GLY A 91 -8.85 -0.20 -3.37
N TYR A 92 -8.88 -1.09 -4.35
CA TYR A 92 -9.59 -0.89 -5.62
C TYR A 92 -10.14 -2.22 -6.14
N ASN A 93 -11.06 -2.18 -7.09
CA ASN A 93 -11.53 -3.39 -7.76
C ASN A 93 -11.42 -3.29 -9.28
N THR A 94 -11.18 -4.43 -9.91
CA THR A 94 -11.18 -4.60 -11.36
C THR A 94 -12.29 -5.57 -11.76
N GLY A 95 -12.71 -5.53 -13.03
CA GLY A 95 -13.81 -6.34 -13.55
C GLY A 95 -15.20 -5.74 -13.31
N LEU A 96 -16.23 -6.40 -13.83
CA LEU A 96 -17.64 -6.00 -13.73
C LEU A 96 -18.48 -7.17 -13.22
N GLY A 97 -19.55 -6.87 -12.48
CA GLY A 97 -20.51 -7.88 -12.03
C GLY A 97 -19.88 -9.01 -11.22
N ALA A 98 -20.09 -10.25 -11.67
CA ALA A 98 -19.63 -11.47 -11.01
C ALA A 98 -18.10 -11.67 -11.04
N GLU A 99 -17.38 -11.03 -11.97
CA GLU A 99 -15.91 -11.13 -12.09
C GLU A 99 -15.15 -10.07 -11.28
N LYS A 100 -15.85 -9.35 -10.40
CA LYS A 100 -15.26 -8.28 -9.59
C LYS A 100 -14.19 -8.85 -8.65
N LYS A 101 -12.94 -8.44 -8.85
CA LYS A 101 -11.80 -8.76 -7.98
C LYS A 101 -11.36 -7.54 -7.21
N TRP A 102 -11.24 -7.67 -5.90
CA TRP A 102 -10.67 -6.63 -5.04
C TRP A 102 -9.16 -6.81 -4.93
N HIS A 103 -8.46 -5.69 -5.04
CA HIS A 103 -7.02 -5.57 -4.86
C HIS A 103 -6.75 -4.65 -3.69
N TYR A 104 -5.76 -5.03 -2.91
CA TYR A 104 -5.31 -4.26 -1.76
C TYR A 104 -3.80 -4.08 -1.84
N GLY A 105 -3.32 -3.04 -1.17
CA GLY A 105 -1.91 -2.77 -0.94
C GLY A 105 -1.78 -1.71 0.13
N SER A 106 -0.56 -1.42 0.52
CA SER A 106 -0.28 -0.33 1.46
C SER A 106 0.87 0.53 1.00
N PHE A 107 0.82 1.80 1.36
CA PHE A 107 1.83 2.79 1.02
C PHE A 107 2.30 3.52 2.27
N ALA A 108 3.60 3.70 2.37
CA ALA A 108 4.21 4.71 3.24
C ALA A 108 4.76 5.82 2.35
N VAL A 109 4.31 7.05 2.57
CA VAL A 109 4.64 8.21 1.73
C VAL A 109 5.26 9.28 2.61
N ILE A 110 6.39 9.84 2.19
CA ILE A 110 7.09 10.90 2.90
C ILE A 110 7.42 12.05 1.95
N TYR A 111 7.31 13.27 2.46
CA TYR A 111 7.77 14.47 1.75
C TYR A 111 9.29 14.45 1.65
N HIS A 112 9.84 14.60 0.46
CA HIS A 112 11.29 14.56 0.24
C HIS A 112 11.93 15.93 0.02
N GLY A 113 11.12 16.98 -0.23
CA GLY A 113 11.59 18.37 -0.29
C GLY A 113 12.25 18.81 -1.59
N GLY A 114 12.56 17.88 -2.49
CA GLY A 114 13.06 18.19 -3.83
C GLY A 114 11.94 18.55 -4.81
N ASN A 115 12.34 18.81 -6.05
CA ASN A 115 11.46 18.88 -7.21
C ASN A 115 12.06 18.03 -8.34
N CYS A 116 11.60 16.79 -8.48
CA CYS A 116 12.18 15.83 -9.42
C CYS A 116 11.16 15.25 -10.42
N PRO A 117 11.61 14.79 -11.61
CA PRO A 117 10.74 14.08 -12.54
C PRO A 117 10.14 12.81 -11.91
N PRO A 118 8.90 12.43 -12.26
CA PRO A 118 8.32 11.18 -11.78
C PRO A 118 9.12 9.94 -12.19
N LEU A 119 9.31 9.03 -11.24
CA LEU A 119 9.96 7.71 -11.42
C LEU A 119 9.14 6.63 -10.71
N ARG A 120 9.09 5.44 -11.29
CA ARG A 120 8.45 4.25 -10.72
C ARG A 120 9.39 3.07 -10.77
N ILE A 121 9.48 2.33 -9.68
CA ILE A 121 10.21 1.07 -9.58
C ILE A 121 9.24 0.06 -9.02
N TYR A 122 8.88 -0.93 -9.83
CA TYR A 122 7.92 -1.96 -9.45
C TYR A 122 8.58 -3.34 -9.46
N PRO A 123 8.34 -4.18 -8.45
CA PRO A 123 8.60 -5.61 -8.60
C PRO A 123 7.79 -6.14 -9.77
N LYS A 124 8.40 -6.98 -10.63
CA LYS A 124 7.69 -7.55 -11.79
C LYS A 124 6.46 -8.35 -11.37
N THR A 125 6.48 -8.95 -10.19
CA THR A 125 5.31 -9.63 -9.62
C THR A 125 4.14 -8.68 -9.42
N MET A 126 4.36 -7.40 -9.10
CA MET A 126 3.31 -6.37 -8.95
C MET A 126 2.77 -5.87 -10.28
N LEU A 127 3.59 -5.79 -11.32
CA LEU A 127 3.15 -5.33 -12.63
C LEU A 127 1.99 -6.17 -13.21
N LEU A 128 1.99 -7.47 -12.94
CA LEU A 128 0.91 -8.38 -13.33
C LEU A 128 -0.48 -7.90 -12.85
N SER A 129 -0.54 -7.15 -11.73
CA SER A 129 -1.78 -6.59 -11.17
C SER A 129 -2.04 -5.11 -11.56
N LEU A 130 -1.04 -4.43 -12.12
CA LEU A 130 -1.10 -2.99 -12.43
C LEU A 130 -1.47 -2.72 -13.90
N GLY A 131 -1.10 -3.62 -14.82
CA GLY A 131 -1.27 -3.40 -16.27
C GLY A 131 -0.24 -2.39 -16.80
N ASP A 132 -0.52 -1.80 -17.97
CA ASP A 132 0.40 -0.83 -18.60
C ASP A 132 0.39 0.50 -17.85
N ILE A 133 1.60 1.01 -17.58
CA ILE A 133 1.87 2.30 -16.96
C ILE A 133 1.85 3.37 -18.04
N ILE A 134 0.99 4.37 -17.89
CA ILE A 134 0.68 5.33 -18.95
C ILE A 134 1.48 6.61 -18.75
N GLY A 135 2.14 7.09 -19.81
CA GLY A 135 2.91 8.33 -19.79
C GLY A 135 4.31 8.19 -19.18
N PHE A 136 4.80 6.96 -19.06
CA PHE A 136 6.18 6.66 -18.70
C PHE A 136 6.78 5.70 -19.72
N ASP A 137 8.07 5.86 -19.98
CA ASP A 137 8.85 4.91 -20.76
C ASP A 137 9.54 3.94 -19.81
N GLU A 138 9.63 2.66 -20.21
CA GLU A 138 10.41 1.67 -19.48
C GLU A 138 11.90 1.96 -19.67
N VAL A 139 12.63 2.09 -18.56
CA VAL A 139 14.07 2.37 -18.55
C VAL A 139 14.86 1.10 -18.32
N PHE A 140 15.84 0.83 -19.17
CA PHE A 140 16.73 -0.31 -19.02
C PHE A 140 17.79 -0.03 -17.94
N ILE A 141 17.95 -0.96 -17.00
CA ILE A 141 18.97 -0.88 -15.95
C ILE A 141 20.00 -1.99 -16.17
N GLU A 142 21.28 -1.62 -16.24
CA GLU A 142 22.39 -2.53 -16.57
C GLU A 142 22.58 -3.69 -15.58
N ASN A 143 22.19 -3.50 -14.31
CA ASN A 143 22.29 -4.55 -13.30
C ASN A 143 21.27 -5.67 -13.59
N GLU A 144 21.76 -6.78 -14.16
CA GLU A 144 20.92 -7.92 -14.57
C GLU A 144 20.10 -8.52 -13.43
N ILE A 145 20.66 -8.60 -12.21
CA ILE A 145 19.96 -9.15 -11.04
C ILE A 145 18.78 -8.25 -10.67
N PHE A 146 18.97 -6.94 -10.75
CA PHE A 146 17.92 -5.95 -10.51
C PHE A 146 16.87 -5.98 -11.63
N ALA A 147 17.29 -5.92 -12.89
CA ALA A 147 16.41 -5.97 -14.06
C ALA A 147 15.61 -7.27 -14.17
N ALA A 148 16.08 -8.37 -13.57
CA ALA A 148 15.33 -9.61 -13.47
C ALA A 148 14.14 -9.51 -12.50
N LYS A 149 14.25 -8.73 -11.43
CA LYS A 149 13.24 -8.64 -10.34
C LYS A 149 12.34 -7.40 -10.44
N PHE A 150 12.87 -6.31 -10.98
CA PHE A 150 12.22 -5.02 -11.04
C PHE A 150 12.07 -4.53 -12.48
N ALA A 151 11.10 -3.65 -12.67
CA ALA A 151 10.92 -2.87 -13.87
C ALA A 151 10.86 -1.40 -13.47
N VAL A 152 11.48 -0.54 -14.29
CA VAL A 152 11.65 0.88 -14.01
C VAL A 152 10.94 1.67 -15.07
N PHE A 153 10.15 2.65 -14.66
CA PHE A 153 9.41 3.52 -15.57
C PHE A 153 9.66 4.98 -15.21
N ALA A 154 10.06 5.80 -16.17
CA ALA A 154 10.42 7.19 -15.93
C ALA A 154 9.83 8.10 -17.00
N MET A 155 9.56 9.36 -16.63
CA MET A 155 9.32 10.44 -17.60
C MET A 155 10.64 11.07 -18.10
N ASN A 156 11.75 10.75 -17.44
CA ASN A 156 13.08 11.23 -17.81
C ASN A 156 14.09 10.12 -17.49
N GLU A 157 14.65 9.52 -18.54
CA GLU A 157 15.59 8.40 -18.45
C GLU A 157 16.89 8.78 -17.74
N SER A 158 17.46 9.96 -18.06
CA SER A 158 18.67 10.45 -17.40
C SER A 158 18.49 10.61 -15.88
N PHE A 159 17.31 11.09 -15.46
CA PHE A 159 16.94 11.16 -14.05
C PHE A 159 16.83 9.76 -13.42
N ALA A 160 16.26 8.77 -14.13
CA ALA A 160 16.17 7.40 -13.61
C ALA A 160 17.56 6.82 -13.30
N HIS A 161 18.53 6.96 -14.21
CA HIS A 161 19.90 6.52 -13.99
C HIS A 161 20.59 7.27 -12.83
N THR A 162 20.26 8.55 -12.62
CA THR A 162 20.80 9.34 -11.51
C THR A 162 20.18 8.94 -10.17
N ALA A 163 18.87 8.72 -10.13
CA ALA A 163 18.13 8.40 -8.92
C ALA A 163 18.33 6.95 -8.44
N ILE A 164 18.55 6.02 -9.38
CA ILE A 164 18.76 4.60 -9.08
C ILE A 164 20.24 4.36 -8.76
N SER A 165 20.60 4.74 -7.54
CA SER A 165 21.93 4.56 -6.98
C SER A 165 22.18 3.11 -6.54
N LEU A 166 23.46 2.71 -6.46
CA LEU A 166 23.84 1.38 -5.96
C LEU A 166 23.25 1.06 -4.57
N PRO A 167 23.25 1.97 -3.58
CA PRO A 167 22.58 1.73 -2.30
C PRO A 167 21.08 1.43 -2.42
N LEU A 168 20.37 2.09 -3.34
CA LEU A 168 18.95 1.84 -3.57
C LEU A 168 18.74 0.46 -4.19
N VAL A 169 19.54 0.10 -5.20
CA VAL A 169 19.51 -1.22 -5.84
C VAL A 169 19.73 -2.33 -4.81
N ASP A 170 20.79 -2.24 -4.01
CA ASP A 170 21.11 -3.23 -2.98
C ASP A 170 20.02 -3.35 -1.92
N TYR A 171 19.35 -2.25 -1.61
CA TYR A 171 18.24 -2.23 -0.66
C TYR A 171 17.01 -2.94 -1.24
N LEU A 172 16.64 -2.62 -2.47
CA LEU A 172 15.48 -3.22 -3.14
C LEU A 172 15.69 -4.71 -3.44
N LEU A 173 16.92 -5.14 -3.77
CA LEU A 173 17.22 -6.56 -3.95
C LEU A 173 17.04 -7.40 -2.68
N ARG A 174 17.22 -6.79 -1.49
CA ARG A 174 16.93 -7.39 -0.18
C ARG A 174 15.45 -7.31 0.22
N HIS A 175 14.69 -6.46 -0.45
CA HIS A 175 13.28 -6.21 -0.20
C HIS A 175 12.47 -6.27 -1.52
N PRO A 176 12.44 -7.44 -2.21
CA PRO A 176 11.83 -7.60 -3.52
C PRO A 176 10.31 -7.40 -3.53
N GLU A 177 9.69 -7.29 -2.36
CA GLU A 177 8.28 -6.99 -2.16
C GLU A 177 7.94 -5.49 -2.22
N LEU A 178 8.93 -4.59 -2.26
CA LEU A 178 8.70 -3.14 -2.22
C LEU A 178 8.58 -2.54 -3.62
N SER A 179 7.56 -1.70 -3.83
CA SER A 179 7.59 -0.71 -4.90
C SER A 179 8.11 0.63 -4.39
N VAL A 180 8.68 1.42 -5.29
CA VAL A 180 9.09 2.81 -5.01
C VAL A 180 8.50 3.71 -6.08
N GLU A 181 7.76 4.73 -5.65
CA GLU A 181 7.22 5.75 -6.55
C GLU A 181 7.68 7.13 -6.11
N ILE A 182 8.40 7.81 -6.99
CA ILE A 182 8.88 9.17 -6.78
C ILE A 182 8.01 10.11 -7.59
N ASP A 183 7.34 11.03 -6.91
CA ASP A 183 6.65 12.19 -7.49
C ASP A 183 7.43 13.47 -7.14
N PRO A 184 7.11 14.62 -7.75
CA PRO A 184 7.95 15.82 -7.64
C PRO A 184 8.38 16.20 -6.23
N VAL A 185 7.52 16.02 -5.23
CA VAL A 185 7.84 16.35 -3.83
C VAL A 185 7.63 15.20 -2.84
N TRP A 186 7.18 14.03 -3.32
CA TRP A 186 6.81 12.88 -2.50
C TRP A 186 7.56 11.63 -2.95
N VAL A 187 7.97 10.81 -2.00
CA VAL A 187 8.37 9.43 -2.29
C VAL A 187 7.43 8.49 -1.55
N ALA A 188 6.91 7.50 -2.27
CA ALA A 188 6.07 6.44 -1.76
C ALA A 188 6.79 5.10 -1.85
N VAL A 189 6.54 4.26 -0.85
CA VAL A 189 7.02 2.88 -0.79
C VAL A 189 5.82 1.98 -0.59
N GLY A 190 5.52 1.16 -1.59
CA GLY A 190 4.33 0.32 -1.66
C GLY A 190 4.59 -1.15 -1.36
N THR A 191 3.57 -1.86 -0.88
CA THR A 191 3.51 -3.33 -0.83
C THR A 191 2.12 -3.81 -1.26
N LYS A 192 2.02 -5.09 -1.63
CA LYS A 192 0.73 -5.75 -1.90
C LYS A 192 -0.07 -6.08 -0.62
N ASP A 193 0.62 -6.13 0.51
CA ASP A 193 -0.03 -6.46 1.77
C ASP A 193 -0.58 -5.21 2.47
N PRO A 194 -1.75 -5.33 3.12
CA PRO A 194 -2.25 -4.31 4.03
C PRO A 194 -1.31 -4.05 5.20
N LEU A 195 -1.41 -2.85 5.78
CA LEU A 195 -0.70 -2.46 6.97
C LEU A 195 -1.09 -3.35 8.16
N ILE A 196 -0.04 -3.73 8.88
CA ILE A 196 -0.11 -4.37 10.19
C ILE A 196 0.37 -3.32 11.21
N PRO A 197 -0.38 -3.03 12.28
CA PRO A 197 -0.01 -2.01 13.27
C PRO A 197 1.42 -2.18 13.82
N GLU A 198 1.83 -3.41 14.06
CA GLU A 198 3.15 -3.78 14.59
C GLU A 198 4.28 -3.47 13.60
N ASP A 199 3.97 -3.44 12.29
CA ASP A 199 4.92 -3.17 11.21
C ASP A 199 5.07 -1.67 10.89
N ILE A 200 4.21 -0.80 11.41
CA ILE A 200 4.27 0.65 11.14
C ILE A 200 5.67 1.26 11.41
N PRO A 201 6.38 0.94 12.52
CA PRO A 201 7.74 1.43 12.72
C PRO A 201 8.69 1.00 11.60
N ARG A 202 8.56 -0.24 11.12
CA ARG A 202 9.35 -0.77 10.01
C ARG A 202 9.03 -0.01 8.73
N ARG A 203 7.75 0.19 8.40
CA ARG A 203 7.30 0.92 7.19
C ARG A 203 7.78 2.38 7.19
N LEU A 204 7.71 3.06 8.33
CA LEU A 204 8.24 4.41 8.52
C LEU A 204 9.75 4.48 8.28
N ASN A 205 10.51 3.53 8.84
CA ASN A 205 11.94 3.45 8.65
C ASN A 205 12.32 3.12 7.19
N GLN A 206 11.58 2.21 6.54
CA GLN A 206 11.77 1.87 5.13
C GLN A 206 11.65 3.10 4.22
N VAL A 207 10.56 3.86 4.34
CA VAL A 207 10.35 5.05 3.49
C VAL A 207 11.39 6.14 3.79
N GLU A 208 11.79 6.31 5.06
CA GLU A 208 12.85 7.26 5.42
C GLU A 208 14.22 6.85 4.86
N LYS A 209 14.57 5.56 4.94
CA LYS A 209 15.81 5.01 4.37
C LYS A 209 15.87 5.21 2.87
N ILE A 210 14.81 4.83 2.16
CA ILE A 210 14.73 5.01 0.71
C ILE A 210 14.85 6.49 0.37
N ARG A 211 14.12 7.38 1.06
CA ARG A 211 14.23 8.84 0.88
C ARG A 211 15.67 9.34 1.02
N LYS A 212 16.44 8.84 1.98
CA LYS A 212 17.86 9.22 2.18
C LYS A 212 18.81 8.68 1.12
N MET A 213 18.45 7.60 0.43
CA MET A 213 19.23 7.00 -0.66
C MET A 213 19.00 7.69 -2.01
N LEU A 214 17.92 8.46 -2.13
CA LEU A 214 17.66 9.27 -3.31
C LEU A 214 18.61 10.46 -3.31
N SER A 215 19.44 10.54 -4.35
CA SER A 215 20.32 11.67 -4.62
C SER A 215 19.59 12.67 -5.52
N PHE A 216 19.15 13.78 -4.95
CA PHE A 216 18.73 14.98 -5.68
C PHE A 216 19.05 16.23 -4.87
#